data_AF-A0AAD1BJY0-F1
#
_entry.id   AF-A0AAD1BJY0-F1
#
_cell.length_a   1.000
_cell.length_b   1.000
_cell.length_c   1.000
_cell.angle_alpha   90.00
_cell.angle_beta   90.00
_cell.angle_gamma   90.00
#
_symmetry.space_group_name_H-M   'P 1'
#
loop_
_entity.id
_entity.type
_entity.pdbx_description
1 polymer ?
#
loop_
_entity_poly.entity_id
_entity_poly.type
_entity_poly.pdbx_seq_one_letter_code
_entity_poly.pdbx_strand_id
1 'polypeptide(L)' 'MLNWDYADFKKFGSKMFPCYHKVQIKTPAANGQKVITATFELDKLSDKADWESFTTPSSKYEQVGVEEILGKLMQL' A
#
# COMPACT_ATOMS: atom_id res chain seq x y z
N MET A 1 -12.75 12.24 9.36
CA MET A 1 -12.26 13.22 8.37
C MET A 1 -10.97 12.68 7.77
N LEU A 2 -10.89 12.63 6.44
CA LEU A 2 -9.71 12.21 5.68
C LEU A 2 -9.04 13.46 5.11
N ASN A 3 -7.75 13.62 5.38
CA ASN A 3 -6.89 14.58 4.69
C ASN A 3 -5.86 13.80 3.89
N TRP A 4 -5.65 14.20 2.65
CA TRP A 4 -4.66 13.60 1.77
C TRP A 4 -3.87 14.71 1.08
N ASP A 5 -2.64 14.89 1.52
CA ASP A 5 -1.72 15.88 0.97
C ASP A 5 -0.77 15.21 -0.03
N TYR A 6 -0.51 15.91 -1.13
CA TYR A 6 0.37 15.48 -2.21
C TYR A 6 1.54 16.44 -2.34
N ALA A 7 2.74 15.90 -2.55
CA ALA A 7 3.95 16.69 -2.81
C ALA A 7 4.92 15.92 -3.71
N ASP A 8 6.10 16.50 -3.93
CA ASP A 8 7.18 15.93 -4.74
C ASP A 8 6.69 15.46 -6.12
N PHE A 9 6.08 16.37 -6.87
CA PHE A 9 5.57 16.06 -8.21
C PHE A 9 6.74 15.84 -9.16
N LYS A 10 6.83 14.63 -9.73
CA LYS A 10 7.81 14.26 -10.75
C LYS A 10 7.13 13.96 -12.07
N LYS A 11 7.84 14.15 -13.17
CA LYS A 11 7.31 13.85 -14.50
C LYS A 11 7.19 12.33 -14.67
N PHE A 12 6.01 11.88 -15.07
CA PHE A 12 5.72 10.49 -15.41
C PHE A 12 4.93 10.47 -16.73
N GLY A 13 5.59 10.01 -17.80
CA GLY A 13 5.10 10.18 -19.17
C GLY A 13 4.93 11.67 -19.53
N SER A 14 3.71 12.05 -19.92
CA SER A 14 3.34 13.43 -20.26
C SER A 14 2.72 14.23 -19.09
N LYS A 15 2.59 13.63 -17.90
CA LYS A 15 1.93 14.25 -16.74
C LYS A 15 2.89 14.39 -15.54
N MET A 16 2.51 15.24 -14.59
CA MET A 16 3.16 15.30 -13.28
C MET A 16 2.44 14.35 -12.32
N PHE A 17 3.21 13.52 -11.62
CA PHE A 17 2.70 12.55 -10.66
C PHE A 17 3.29 12.84 -9.27
N PRO A 18 2.47 12.93 -8.21
CA PRO A 18 2.96 13.17 -6.85
C PRO A 18 3.70 11.93 -6.35
N CYS A 19 4.98 12.08 -6.03
CA CYS A 19 5.78 10.98 -5.48
C CYS A 19 5.74 10.94 -3.95
N TYR A 20 5.17 11.97 -3.32
CA TYR A 20 4.95 12.01 -1.88
C TYR A 20 3.45 12.09 -1.57
N HIS A 21 2.99 11.23 -0.67
CA HIS A 21 1.63 11.21 -0.16
C HIS A 21 1.65 11.22 1.36
N LYS A 22 0.89 12.13 1.97
CA LYS A 22 0.60 12.08 3.40
C LYS A 22 -0.90 11.96 3.61
N VAL A 23 -1.29 10.83 4.18
CA VAL A 23 -2.69 10.51 4.46
C VAL A 23 -2.92 10.62 5.96
N GLN A 24 -3.91 11.39 6.36
CA GLN A 24 -4.35 11.49 7.74
C GLN A 24 -5.83 11.16 7.88
N ILE A 25 -6.14 10.16 8.71
CA ILE A 25 -7.50 9.75 9.02
C ILE A 25 -7.78 10.11 10.46
N LYS A 26 -8.73 11.03 10.67
CA LYS A 26 -9.28 11.37 11.98
C LYS A 26 -10.56 10.59 12.21
N THR A 27 -10.58 9.75 13.23
CA THR A 27 -11.68 8.86 13.58
C THR A 27 -12.10 9.07 15.06
N PRO A 28 -13.40 9.15 15.36
CA PRO A 28 -13.87 9.13 16.75
C PRO A 28 -13.53 7.79 17.44
N ALA A 29 -13.16 7.85 18.71
CA ALA A 29 -12.91 6.70 19.57
C ALA A 29 -13.54 6.94 20.94
N ALA A 30 -13.71 5.88 21.73
CA ALA A 30 -14.38 5.93 23.04
C ALA A 30 -13.85 7.05 23.97
N ASN A 31 -12.55 7.38 23.87
CA ASN A 31 -11.88 8.39 24.70
C ASN A 31 -11.39 9.61 23.89
N GLY A 32 -12.10 9.99 22.82
CA GLY A 32 -11.79 11.20 22.04
C GLY A 32 -11.56 10.94 20.56
N GLN A 33 -10.60 11.64 19.94
CA GLN A 33 -10.30 11.49 18.51
C GLN A 33 -8.96 10.76 18.33
N LYS A 34 -8.95 9.71 17.51
CA LYS A 34 -7.71 9.07 17.04
C LYS A 34 -7.32 9.63 15.68
N VAL A 35 -6.04 9.92 15.51
CA VAL A 35 -5.46 10.37 14.24
C VAL A 35 -4.47 9.32 13.76
N ILE A 36 -4.76 8.72 12.61
CA ILE A 36 -3.88 7.77 11.94
C ILE A 36 -3.17 8.53 10.82
N THR A 37 -1.84 8.51 10.79
CA THR A 37 -1.05 9.12 9.71
C THR A 37 -0.26 8.04 8.97
N ALA A 38 -0.35 8.03 7.64
CA ALA A 38 0.46 7.21 6.76
C ALA A 38 1.20 8.11 5.77
N THR A 39 2.49 7.85 5.57
CA THR A 39 3.32 8.58 4.60
C THR A 39 3.84 7.59 3.57
N PHE A 40 3.73 7.93 2.29
CA PHE A 40 4.24 7.14 1.18
C PHE A 40 5.20 8.00 0.36
N GLU A 41 6.38 7.45 0.09
CA GLU A 41 7.41 8.05 -0.75
C GLU A 41 7.73 7.08 -1.88
N LEU A 42 7.54 7.53 -3.12
CA LEU A 42 7.67 6.71 -4.32
C LEU A 42 8.87 7.19 -5.14
N ASP A 43 9.88 6.34 -5.27
CA ASP A 43 11.16 6.74 -5.90
C ASP A 43 11.29 6.26 -7.36
N LYS A 44 10.86 5.03 -7.65
CA LYS A 44 11.05 4.39 -8.97
C LYS A 44 9.72 4.13 -9.66
N LEU A 45 9.14 5.18 -10.24
CA LEU A 45 7.95 5.04 -11.08
C LEU A 45 8.32 4.39 -12.42
N SER A 46 7.56 3.37 -12.81
CA SER A 46 7.74 2.63 -14.05
C SER A 46 6.37 2.27 -14.62
N ASP A 47 6.21 2.45 -15.93
CA ASP A 47 5.04 2.02 -16.73
C ASP A 47 5.34 0.74 -17.54
N LYS A 48 6.49 0.11 -17.31
CA LYS A 48 6.84 -1.13 -17.98
C LYS A 48 5.75 -2.17 -17.72
N ALA A 49 5.38 -2.91 -18.77
CA ALA A 49 4.39 -3.97 -18.69
C ALA A 49 4.96 -5.29 -18.14
N ASP A 50 6.21 -5.30 -17.68
CA ASP A 50 6.95 -6.47 -17.17
C ASP A 50 6.73 -6.73 -15.67
N TRP A 51 5.62 -6.23 -15.12
CA TRP A 51 5.24 -6.53 -13.75
C TRP A 51 4.97 -8.03 -13.61
N GLU A 52 5.78 -8.73 -12.82
CA GLU A 52 5.44 -10.08 -12.40
C GLU A 52 4.14 -10.02 -11.59
N SER A 53 3.10 -10.72 -12.07
CA SER A 53 1.82 -10.86 -11.37
C SER A 53 1.94 -11.63 -10.05
N PHE A 54 3.09 -12.26 -9.81
CA PHE A 54 3.42 -12.98 -8.58
C PHE A 54 4.67 -12.39 -7.96
N THR A 55 4.55 -11.82 -6.76
CA THR A 55 5.73 -11.47 -5.96
C THR A 55 6.39 -12.76 -5.53
N THR A 56 7.61 -13.05 -6.01
CA THR A 56 8.43 -14.11 -5.41
C THR A 56 8.76 -13.69 -3.97
N PRO A 57 8.25 -14.39 -2.93
CA PRO A 57 8.55 -14.01 -1.56
C PRO A 57 10.05 -14.18 -1.28
N SER A 58 10.61 -13.27 -0.48
CA SER A 58 11.98 -13.45 0.03
C SER A 58 12.07 -14.76 0.81
N SER A 59 13.25 -15.38 0.90
CA SER A 59 13.49 -16.64 1.63
C SER A 59 13.06 -16.66 3.11
N LYS A 60 12.72 -15.50 3.67
CA LYS A 60 12.15 -15.31 4.99
C LYS A 60 10.67 -15.74 5.10
N TYR A 61 9.97 -15.89 3.98
CA TYR A 61 8.54 -16.21 3.92
C TYR A 61 8.30 -17.37 2.95
N GLU A 62 7.48 -18.31 3.38
CA GLU A 62 7.05 -19.43 2.55
C GLU A 62 5.81 -19.03 1.74
N GLN A 63 5.83 -19.29 0.43
CA GLN A 63 4.67 -19.12 -0.42
C GLN A 63 3.67 -20.23 -0.10
N VAL A 64 2.54 -19.88 0.50
CA VAL A 64 1.48 -20.82 0.84
C VAL A 64 0.44 -20.84 -0.29
N GLY A 65 0.06 -22.04 -0.74
CA GLY A 65 -0.97 -22.22 -1.76
C GLY A 65 -2.36 -21.83 -1.25
N VAL A 66 -3.24 -21.37 -2.15
CA VAL A 66 -4.62 -20.99 -1.79
C VAL A 66 -5.39 -22.16 -1.20
N GLU A 67 -5.18 -23.39 -1.69
CA GLU A 67 -5.82 -24.58 -1.12
C GLU A 67 -5.42 -24.83 0.34
N GLU A 68 -4.16 -24.56 0.70
CA GLU A 68 -3.66 -24.75 2.06
C GLU A 68 -4.30 -23.74 3.04
N ILE A 69 -4.47 -22.48 2.60
CA ILE A 69 -5.16 -21.44 3.39
C ILE A 69 -6.62 -21.84 3.60
N LEU A 70 -7.32 -22.26 2.54
CA LEU A 70 -8.72 -22.69 2.63
C LEU A 70 -8.86 -23.91 3.55
N GLY A 71 -7.92 -24.86 3.49
CA GLY A 71 -7.88 -26.02 4.38
C GLY A 71 -7.76 -25.62 5.86
N LYS A 72 -6.88 -24.66 6.20
CA LYS A 72 -6.74 -24.15 7.58
C LYS A 72 -7.99 -23.42 8.07
N LEU A 73 -8.68 -22.68 7.19
CA LEU A 73 -9.90 -21.94 7.54
C LEU A 73 -11.11 -22.85 7.74
N MET A 74 -11.23 -23.94 6.98
CA MET A 74 -12.33 -24.92 7.10
C MET A 74 -12.16 -25.91 8.24
N GLN A 75 -10.97 -25.97 8.85
CA GLN A 75 -10.67 -26.78 10.04
C GLN A 75 -10.88 -26.01 11.36
N LEU A 76 -11.44 -24.80 11.30
CA LEU A 76 -11.85 -23.99 12.46
C LEU A 76 -13.32 -24.21 12.83
#